data_AF-A0A9D9HNZ6-F1
#
_entry.id   AF-A0A9D9HNZ6-F1
#
_cell.length_a   1.000
_cell.length_b   1.000
_cell.length_c   1.000
_cell.angle_alpha   90.00
_cell.angle_beta   90.00
_cell.angle_gamma   90.00
#
_symmetry.space_group_name_H-M   'P 1'
#
loop_
_entity.id
_entity.type
_entity.pdbx_description
1 polymer ?
#
loop_
_entity_poly.entity_id
_entity_poly.type
_entity_poly.pdbx_seq_one_letter_code
_entity_poly.pdbx_strand_id
1 'polypeptide(L)'
;MNRISVEGIKVGSRFTHPVFFDNGVNMFVAENIPVSQRDLDMIKTWKITSLFTCGRQLKDGEQFTPAKDLSGGRKYEPLDFIIDTSANKN
;
A
#
# COMPACT_ATOMS: atom_id res chain seq x y z
N MET A 1 7.01 -13.29 9.34
CA MET A 1 6.58 -12.64 8.09
C MET A 1 5.30 -13.32 7.63
N ASN A 2 4.27 -12.56 7.31
CA ASN A 2 2.95 -13.08 6.95
C ASN A 2 2.85 -13.25 5.43
N ARG A 3 2.40 -14.42 4.97
CA ARG A 3 2.10 -14.69 3.57
C ARG A 3 0.64 -14.35 3.29
N ILE A 4 0.39 -13.62 2.21
CA ILE A 4 -0.95 -13.24 1.74
C ILE A 4 -1.22 -13.94 0.41
N SER A 5 -2.38 -14.58 0.30
CA SER A 5 -2.87 -15.08 -1.00
C SER A 5 -3.37 -13.90 -1.84
N VAL A 6 -2.91 -13.84 -3.09
CA VAL A 6 -3.33 -12.79 -4.03
C VAL A 6 -4.84 -12.80 -4.30
N GLU A 7 -5.49 -13.95 -4.15
CA GLU A 7 -6.94 -14.12 -4.34
C GLU A 7 -7.78 -13.35 -3.32
N GLY A 8 -7.23 -13.09 -2.13
CA GLY A 8 -7.89 -12.32 -1.08
C GLY A 8 -7.76 -10.81 -1.24
N ILE A 9 -6.96 -10.33 -2.21
CA ILE A 9 -6.65 -8.91 -2.38
C ILE A 9 -7.61 -8.30 -3.38
N LYS A 10 -8.22 -7.19 -2.97
CA LYS A 10 -9.15 -6.40 -3.79
C LYS A 10 -8.62 -4.98 -3.98
N VAL A 11 -9.07 -4.31 -5.04
CA VAL A 11 -8.83 -2.88 -5.21
C VAL A 11 -9.29 -2.13 -3.96
N GLY A 12 -8.46 -1.19 -3.49
CA GLY A 12 -8.71 -0.45 -2.26
C GLY A 12 -8.22 -1.12 -0.97
N SER A 13 -7.75 -2.38 -1.04
CA SER A 13 -7.14 -3.04 0.12
C SER A 13 -5.91 -2.26 0.58
N ARG A 14 -5.76 -2.05 1.88
CA ARG A 14 -4.62 -1.36 2.48
C ARG A 14 -3.94 -2.24 3.52
N PHE A 15 -2.66 -2.01 3.75
CA PHE A 15 -1.86 -2.78 4.71
C PHE A 15 -1.17 -1.86 5.69
N THR A 16 -0.98 -2.36 6.92
CA THR A 16 -0.28 -1.64 8.00
C THR A 16 1.23 -1.55 7.77
N HIS A 17 1.79 -2.34 6.87
CA HIS A 17 3.21 -2.35 6.51
C HIS A 17 3.33 -2.58 5.00
N PRO A 18 4.50 -2.30 4.40
CA PRO A 18 4.72 -2.60 2.99
C PRO A 18 4.51 -4.07 2.67
N VAL A 19 4.02 -4.33 1.47
CA VAL A 19 3.82 -5.66 0.92
C VAL A 19 4.84 -5.86 -0.18
N PHE A 20 5.50 -7.01 -0.18
CA PHE A 20 6.53 -7.40 -1.12
C PHE A 20 6.08 -8.61 -1.93
N PHE A 21 6.69 -8.76 -3.09
CA PHE A 21 6.59 -9.99 -3.89
C PHE A 21 7.39 -11.13 -3.25
N ASP A 22 7.24 -12.34 -3.81
CA ASP A 22 7.90 -13.56 -3.34
C ASP A 22 9.43 -13.47 -3.28
N ASN A 23 10.02 -12.65 -4.16
CA ASN A 23 11.45 -12.41 -4.18
C ASN A 23 11.96 -11.60 -2.98
N GLY A 24 11.08 -10.96 -2.20
CA GLY A 24 11.43 -10.13 -1.03
C GLY A 24 12.22 -8.86 -1.35
N VAL A 25 12.52 -8.60 -2.63
CA VAL A 25 13.30 -7.45 -3.10
C VAL A 25 12.35 -6.39 -3.67
N ASN A 26 11.36 -6.79 -4.45
CA ASN A 26 10.44 -5.88 -5.11
C ASN A 26 9.22 -5.62 -4.22
N MET A 27 8.92 -4.34 -4.01
CA MET A 27 7.73 -3.91 -3.32
C MET A 27 6.52 -3.98 -4.25
N PHE A 28 5.44 -4.57 -3.75
CA PHE A 28 4.14 -4.58 -4.42
C PHE A 28 3.35 -3.30 -4.12
N VAL A 29 3.16 -3.00 -2.84
CA VAL A 29 2.47 -1.78 -2.38
C VAL A 29 3.10 -1.27 -1.09
N ALA A 30 3.19 0.04 -0.93
CA ALA A 30 3.65 0.66 0.30
C ALA A 30 2.58 0.58 1.41
N GLU A 31 2.99 0.85 2.64
CA GLU A 31 2.06 0.92 3.78
C GLU A 31 0.97 1.98 3.58
N ASN A 32 -0.25 1.67 4.01
CA ASN A 32 -1.45 2.52 3.90
C ASN A 32 -1.83 2.98 2.47
N ILE A 33 -1.13 2.54 1.44
CA ILE A 33 -1.50 2.83 0.05
C ILE A 33 -2.54 1.81 -0.42
N PRO A 34 -3.68 2.27 -1.00
CA PRO A 34 -4.68 1.37 -1.53
C PRO A 34 -4.15 0.65 -2.77
N VAL A 35 -4.36 -0.67 -2.81
CA VAL A 35 -4.07 -1.48 -3.99
C VAL A 35 -4.90 -1.00 -5.17
N SER A 36 -4.24 -0.69 -6.29
CA SER A 36 -4.89 -0.25 -7.52
C SER A 36 -5.22 -1.44 -8.44
N GLN A 37 -6.06 -1.19 -9.44
CA GLN A 37 -6.35 -2.20 -10.48
C GLN A 37 -5.08 -2.58 -11.26
N ARG A 38 -4.20 -1.60 -11.51
CA ARG A 38 -2.92 -1.82 -12.20
C ARG A 38 -2.03 -2.81 -11.45
N ASP A 39 -2.02 -2.73 -10.12
CA ASP A 39 -1.23 -3.62 -9.28
C ASP A 39 -1.74 -5.06 -9.38
N LEU A 40 -3.07 -5.26 -9.36
CA LEU A 40 -3.68 -6.58 -9.54
C LEU A 40 -3.42 -7.14 -10.95
N ASP A 41 -3.44 -6.29 -11.97
CA ASP A 41 -3.16 -6.71 -13.34
C ASP A 41 -1.70 -7.15 -13.51
N MET A 42 -0.75 -6.46 -12.86
CA MET A 42 0.66 -6.87 -12.81
C MET A 42 0.84 -8.24 -12.15
N ILE A 43 0.16 -8.51 -11.02
CA ILE A 43 0.16 -9.82 -10.37
C ILE A 43 -0.27 -10.91 -11.37
N LYS A 44 -1.34 -10.67 -12.12
CA LYS A 44 -1.84 -11.61 -13.13
C LYS A 44 -0.84 -11.82 -14.26
N THR A 45 -0.26 -10.74 -14.80
CA THR A 45 0.73 -10.80 -15.88
C THR A 45 1.96 -11.59 -15.47
N TRP A 46 2.45 -11.38 -14.24
CA TRP A 46 3.64 -12.04 -13.72
C TRP A 46 3.36 -13.38 -13.05
N LYS A 47 2.09 -13.83 -13.04
CA LYS A 47 1.62 -15.09 -12.44
C LYS A 47 2.05 -15.24 -10.98
N ILE A 48 2.06 -14.13 -10.24
CA ILE A 48 2.44 -14.13 -8.84
C ILE A 48 1.29 -14.70 -8.02
N THR A 49 1.60 -15.68 -7.17
CA THR A 49 0.58 -16.38 -6.35
C THR A 49 0.61 -15.95 -4.90
N SER A 50 1.65 -15.25 -4.45
CA SER A 50 1.86 -14.95 -3.04
C SER A 50 2.63 -13.67 -2.83
N LEU A 51 2.20 -12.94 -1.80
CA LEU A 51 2.85 -11.73 -1.33
C LEU A 51 3.24 -11.88 0.13
N PHE A 52 4.18 -11.05 0.56
CA PHE A 52 4.72 -11.09 1.92
C PHE A 52 4.64 -9.72 2.57
N THR A 53 4.23 -9.68 3.83
CA THR A 53 4.23 -8.46 4.64
C THR A 53 4.60 -8.77 6.08
N CYS A 54 5.16 -7.80 6.79
CA CYS A 54 5.33 -7.89 8.25
C CYS A 54 4.09 -7.40 9.01
N GLY A 55 3.12 -6.82 8.30
CA GLY A 55 1.90 -6.31 8.89
C GLY A 55 0.68 -7.20 8.71
N ARG A 56 -0.48 -6.55 8.75
CA ARG A 56 -1.81 -7.08 8.45
C ARG A 56 -2.54 -6.15 7.47
N GLN A 57 -3.56 -6.68 6.82
CA GLN A 57 -4.52 -5.89 6.06
C GLN A 57 -5.36 -5.05 7.01
N LEU A 58 -5.60 -3.78 6.64
CA LEU A 58 -6.52 -2.88 7.31
C LEU A 58 -7.94 -3.24 6.93
N LYS A 59 -8.84 -3.28 7.91
CA LYS A 59 -10.27 -3.46 7.65
C LYS A 59 -10.88 -2.18 7.05
N ASP A 60 -12.03 -2.33 6.42
CA ASP A 60 -12.79 -1.19 5.90
C ASP A 60 -13.13 -0.23 7.05
N GLY A 61 -12.82 1.05 6.86
CA GLY A 61 -12.98 2.09 7.88
C GLY A 61 -11.90 2.11 8.98
N GLU A 62 -10.96 1.16 9.00
CA GLU A 62 -9.83 1.20 9.94
C GLU A 62 -8.88 2.34 9.56
N GLN A 63 -8.59 3.22 10.52
CA GLN A 63 -7.61 4.28 10.35
C GLN A 63 -6.21 3.71 10.52
N PHE A 64 -5.33 4.03 9.57
CA PHE A 64 -3.92 3.71 9.70
C PHE A 64 -3.31 4.57 10.80
N THR A 65 -2.78 3.90 11.82
CA THR A 65 -1.94 4.52 12.85
C THR A 65 -0.52 4.05 12.60
N PRO A 66 0.40 4.94 12.17
CA PRO A 66 1.81 4.56 12.09
C PRO A 66 2.29 4.22 13.51
N ALA A 67 3.12 3.18 13.64
CA ALA A 67 3.74 2.83 14.91
C ALA A 67 4.45 4.06 15.48
N LYS A 68 4.22 4.34 16.76
CA LYS A 68 4.61 5.59 17.44
C LYS A 68 6.11 5.66 17.77
N ASP A 69 6.91 4.76 17.20
CA ASP A 69 8.24 4.39 17.67
C ASP A 69 9.30 4.40 16.55
N LEU A 70 9.09 5.20 15.51
CA LEU A 70 10.16 5.61 14.58
C LEU A 70 10.46 7.10 14.71
N SER A 71 10.90 7.50 15.91
CA SER A 71 11.70 8.70 16.17
C SER A 71 13.11 8.59 15.56
N GLY A 72 13.19 8.09 14.32
CA GLY A 72 14.43 7.70 13.64
C GLY A 72 14.33 7.83 12.13
N GLY A 73 13.95 9.02 11.65
CA GLY A 73 14.49 9.54 10.40
C GLY A 73 14.16 8.80 9.10
N ARG A 74 12.87 8.62 8.78
CA ARG A 74 12.41 8.84 7.40
C ARG A 74 11.08 9.57 7.43
N LYS A 75 11.15 10.89 7.27
CA LYS A 75 10.00 11.70 6.87
C LYS A 75 9.50 11.16 5.53
N TYR A 76 8.40 10.42 5.52
CA TYR A 76 7.55 10.44 4.35
C TYR A 76 6.83 11.78 4.42
N GLU A 77 7.39 12.79 3.75
CA GLU A 77 6.59 13.96 3.37
C GLU A 77 5.43 13.39 2.54
N PRO A 78 4.16 13.57 2.95
CA PRO A 78 3.04 13.18 2.12
C PRO A 78 3.25 13.88 0.77
N LEU A 79 3.24 13.13 -0.33
CA LEU A 79 3.06 13.74 -1.64
C LEU A 79 1.65 14.31 -1.60
N ASP A 80 1.56 15.60 -1.27
CA ASP A 80 0.34 16.36 -1.39
C ASP A 80 -0.21 16.11 -2.79
N PHE A 81 -1.37 15.45 -2.86
CA PHE A 81 -2.27 15.63 -3.98
C PHE A 81 -2.68 17.10 -3.93
N ILE A 82 -1.84 17.98 -4.48
CA ILE A 82 -2.21 19.36 -4.75
C ILE A 82 -3.23 19.28 -5.88
N ILE A 83 -4.51 19.14 -5.51
CA ILE A 83 -5.59 19.56 -6.39
C ILE A 83 -5.60 21.07 -6.28
N ASP A 84 -4.86 21.74 -7.17
CA ASP A 84 -4.93 23.19 -7.26
C ASP A 84 -6.26 23.57 -7.91
N THR A 85 -7.32 23.60 -7.10
CA THR A 85 -8.61 24.20 -7.46
C THR A 85 -8.69 25.62 -6.96
N SER A 86 -7.68 26.43 -7.30
CA SER A 86 -7.62 27.87 -7.01
C SER A 86 -7.43 28.72 -8.28
N ALA A 87 -8.23 28.48 -9.32
CA ALA A 87 -8.47 29.45 -10.39
C ALA A 87 -9.93 29.28 -10.81
N ASN A 88 -10.84 30.22 -10.58
CA ASN A 88 -10.85 31.55 -11.17
C ASN A 88 -11.93 32.38 -10.45
N LYS A 89 -11.52 33.49 -9.81
CA LYS A 89 -12.44 34.59 -9.48
C LYS A 89 -12.38 35.57 -10.64
N ASN A 90 -13.46 35.65 -11.42
CA ASN A 90 -13.82 36.82 -12.21
C ASN A 90 -15.11 37.38 -11.63
#